data_AF-A0A841DWU9-F1
#
_entry.id   AF-A0A841DWU9-F1
#
_cell.length_a   1.000
_cell.length_b   1.000
_cell.length_c   1.000
_cell.angle_alpha   90.00
_cell.angle_beta   90.00
_cell.angle_gamma   90.00
#
_symmetry.space_group_name_H-M   'P 1'
#
loop_
_entity.id
_entity.type
_entity.pdbx_description
1 polymer ?
#
loop_
_entity_poly.entity_id
_entity_poly.type
_entity_poly.pdbx_seq_one_letter_code
_entity_poly.pdbx_strand_id
1 'polypeptide(L)' 'MSFDRPGLPHPGHEMDPAVDETLREEGVELDPDDEPRIPEHPGGTSAGPQPNPPRRPPHASTGDAAEPTDG' A
#
# COMPACT_ATOMS: atom_id res chain seq x y z
N MET A 1 22.23 -40.64 -20.08
CA MET A 1 22.90 -40.28 -18.81
C MET A 1 22.35 -38.92 -18.41
N SER A 2 21.51 -38.87 -17.38
CA SER A 2 20.93 -37.61 -16.86
C SER A 2 21.99 -36.86 -16.06
N PHE A 3 22.19 -35.59 -16.38
CA PHE A 3 23.08 -34.71 -15.63
C PHE A 3 22.30 -34.16 -14.44
N ASP A 4 22.53 -34.72 -13.25
CA ASP A 4 22.01 -34.15 -12.01
C ASP A 4 22.81 -32.88 -11.73
N ARG A 5 22.14 -31.72 -11.71
CA ARG A 5 22.82 -30.43 -11.52
C ARG A 5 23.02 -30.22 -10.01
N PRO A 6 24.25 -30.35 -9.47
CA PRO A 6 24.48 -30.09 -8.05
C PRO A 6 24.12 -28.63 -7.76
N GLY A 7 23.12 -28.41 -6.92
CA GLY A 7 22.63 -27.09 -6.55
C GLY A 7 21.35 -26.61 -7.24
N LEU A 8 20.67 -27.43 -8.06
CA LEU A 8 19.27 -27.16 -8.38
C LEU A 8 18.40 -27.60 -7.19
N PRO A 9 17.58 -26.73 -6.56
CA PRO A 9 16.62 -27.18 -5.58
C PRO A 9 15.69 -28.21 -6.24
N HIS A 10 15.54 -29.36 -5.58
CA HIS A 10 14.62 -30.39 -6.05
C HIS A 10 13.19 -29.80 -6.01
N PRO A 11 12.36 -30.01 -7.05
CA PRO A 11 10.98 -29.58 -7.01
C PRO A 11 10.29 -30.26 -5.82
N GLY A 12 9.83 -29.48 -4.84
CA GLY A 12 9.17 -29.97 -3.61
C GLY A 12 9.96 -29.82 -2.30
N HIS A 13 10.83 -28.81 -2.15
CA HIS A 13 11.38 -28.50 -0.83
C HIS A 13 10.27 -27.99 0.10
N GLU A 14 9.83 -28.84 1.04
CA GLU A 14 8.95 -28.43 2.14
C GLU A 14 9.61 -27.29 2.92
N MET A 15 8.88 -26.20 3.10
CA MET A 15 9.36 -25.04 3.83
C MET A 15 9.56 -25.39 5.31
N ASP A 16 10.70 -24.99 5.90
CA ASP A 16 10.97 -25.22 7.31
C ASP A 16 9.93 -24.45 8.16
N PRO A 17 9.23 -25.10 9.11
CA PRO A 17 8.26 -24.43 9.97
C PRO A 17 8.84 -23.25 10.76
N ALA A 18 10.14 -23.25 11.07
CA ALA A 18 10.79 -22.10 11.69
C ALA A 18 10.82 -20.87 10.76
N VAL A 19 10.97 -21.10 9.45
CA VAL A 19 10.93 -20.04 8.43
C VAL A 19 9.51 -19.53 8.26
N ASP A 20 8.51 -20.42 8.25
CA ASP A 20 7.08 -20.07 8.17
C ASP A 20 6.64 -19.15 9.30
N GLU A 21 7.04 -19.47 10.53
CA GLU A 21 6.73 -18.64 11.69
C GLU A 21 7.37 -17.25 11.57
N THR A 22 8.65 -17.16 11.18
CA THR A 22 9.31 -15.86 10.99
C THR A 22 8.67 -15.01 9.89
N LEU A 23 8.28 -15.61 8.76
CA LEU A 23 7.63 -14.88 7.66
C LEU A 23 6.26 -14.36 8.06
N ARG A 24 5.50 -15.13 8.85
CA ARG A 24 4.23 -14.67 9.43
C ARG A 24 4.43 -13.53 10.41
N GLU A 25 5.45 -13.57 11.26
CA GLU A 25 5.78 -12.49 12.19
C GLU A 25 6.11 -11.18 11.45
N GLU A 26 6.77 -11.28 10.30
CA GLU A 26 7.08 -10.12 9.42
C GLU A 26 5.89 -9.67 8.55
N GLY A 27 4.77 -10.39 8.58
CA GLY A 27 3.58 -10.07 7.81
C GLY A 27 3.69 -10.40 6.31
N VAL A 28 4.57 -11.34 5.95
CA VAL A 28 4.72 -11.83 4.58
C VAL A 28 3.63 -12.86 4.29
N GLU A 29 2.82 -12.61 3.26
CA GLU A 29 1.83 -13.56 2.77
C GLU A 29 2.43 -14.46 1.69
N LEU A 30 2.37 -15.79 1.90
CA LEU A 30 2.78 -16.79 0.92
C LEU A 30 1.57 -17.31 0.13
N ASP A 31 1.82 -17.79 -1.10
CA ASP A 31 0.83 -18.47 -1.93
C ASP A 31 0.85 -20.00 -1.71
N PRO A 32 -0.01 -20.79 -2.39
CA PRO A 32 -0.07 -22.24 -2.21
C PRO A 32 1.19 -23.02 -2.62
N ASP A 33 2.13 -22.38 -3.33
CA ASP A 33 3.38 -22.97 -3.79
C ASP A 33 4.57 -22.50 -2.91
N ASP A 34 4.27 -21.95 -1.71
CA ASP A 34 5.23 -21.38 -0.76
C ASP A 34 6.04 -20.19 -1.32
N GLU A 35 5.51 -19.50 -2.34
CA GLU A 35 6.12 -18.30 -2.89
C GLU A 35 5.53 -17.03 -2.25
N PRO A 36 6.35 -16.00 -1.95
CA PRO A 36 5.82 -14.74 -1.43
C PRO A 36 4.93 -14.08 -2.48
N ARG A 37 3.74 -13.64 -2.06
CA ARG A 37 2.85 -12.84 -2.89
C ARG A 37 3.42 -11.44 -3.07
N ILE A 38 4.26 -11.29 -4.07
CA ILE A 38 4.80 -10.00 -4.47
C ILE A 38 3.75 -9.29 -5.34
N PRO A 39 3.28 -8.09 -4.98
CA PRO A 39 2.44 -7.29 -5.86
C PRO A 39 3.16 -7.07 -7.20
N GLU A 40 2.45 -7.09 -8.33
CA GLU A 40 3.06 -6.88 -9.66
C GLU A 40 3.86 -5.56 -9.75
N HIS A 41 3.50 -4.58 -8.90
CA HIS A 41 4.17 -3.29 -8.79
C HIS A 41 4.42 -2.92 -7.31
N PRO A 42 5.47 -3.47 -6.68
CA PRO A 42 5.82 -3.10 -5.33
C PRO A 42 6.23 -1.62 -5.30
N GLY A 43 5.67 -0.84 -4.35
CA GLY A 43 5.92 0.60 -4.28
C GLY A 43 5.29 1.40 -5.42
N GLY A 44 4.12 0.98 -5.90
CA GLY A 44 3.33 1.69 -6.93
C GLY A 44 3.21 3.20 -6.68
N THR A 45 2.92 3.96 -7.74
CA THR A 45 2.90 5.42 -7.71
C THR A 45 2.01 5.95 -6.58
N SER A 46 2.60 6.67 -5.63
CA SER A 46 1.85 7.36 -4.60
C SER A 46 1.07 8.54 -5.20
N ALA A 47 -0.05 8.91 -4.59
CA ALA A 47 -0.87 10.05 -5.04
C ALA A 47 -0.16 11.41 -4.93
N GLY A 48 1.10 11.44 -4.47
CA GLY A 48 1.84 12.65 -4.18
C GLY A 48 1.34 13.38 -2.93
N PRO A 49 2.00 14.49 -2.55
CA PRO A 49 1.57 15.32 -1.43
C PRO A 49 0.19 15.94 -1.71
N GLN A 50 -0.68 15.92 -0.71
CA GLN A 50 -1.98 16.59 -0.79
C GLN A 50 -1.80 18.12 -0.85
N PRO A 51 -2.66 18.85 -1.59
CA PRO A 51 -2.59 20.30 -1.65
C PRO A 51 -2.82 20.91 -0.27
N ASN A 52 -2.05 21.96 0.05
CA ASN A 52 -2.25 22.70 1.28
C ASN A 52 -3.63 23.37 1.29
N PRO A 53 -4.32 23.40 2.45
CA PRO A 53 -5.57 24.13 2.57
C PRO A 53 -5.37 25.62 2.25
N PRO A 54 -6.42 26.32 1.76
CA PRO A 54 -6.33 27.74 1.43
C PRO A 54 -5.92 28.56 2.67
N ARG A 55 -4.96 29.48 2.49
CA ARG A 55 -4.38 30.29 3.57
C ARG A 55 -5.33 31.36 4.13
N ARG A 56 -6.47 31.59 3.48
CA ARG A 56 -7.41 32.66 3.83
C ARG A 56 -8.80 32.07 4.00
N PRO A 57 -9.57 32.54 5.01
CA PRO A 57 -10.97 32.19 5.10
C PRO A 57 -11.69 32.61 3.81
N PRO A 58 -12.72 31.86 3.38
CA PRO A 58 -13.56 32.29 2.28
C PRO A 58 -14.12 33.67 2.62
N HIS A 59 -14.01 34.62 1.70
CA HIS A 59 -14.68 35.89 1.84
C HIS A 59 -16.17 35.62 2.01
N ALA A 60 -16.71 35.85 3.21
CA ALA A 60 -18.16 35.90 3.38
C ALA A 60 -18.66 36.95 2.39
N SER A 61 -19.46 36.53 1.41
CA SER A 61 -20.24 37.44 0.61
C SER A 61 -21.25 38.09 1.54
N THR A 62 -20.91 39.26 2.08
CA THR A 62 -21.86 40.15 2.77
C THR A 62 -22.79 40.74 1.71
N GLY A 63 -23.65 39.88 1.19
CA GLY A 63 -24.77 40.21 0.31
C GLY A 63 -26.04 39.82 1.03
N ASP A 64 -26.37 40.56 2.09
CA ASP A 64 -27.76 40.72 2.52
C ASP A 64 -27.88 42.11 3.14
N ALA A 65 -28.18 43.07 2.27
CA ALA A 65 -28.49 44.44 2.63
C ALA A 65 -29.90 44.45 3.24
N ALA A 66 -29.99 44.47 4.57
CA ALA A 66 -31.20 44.88 5.26
C ALA A 66 -31.13 46.40 5.47
N GLU A 67 -31.79 47.16 4.59
CA GLU A 67 -32.11 48.56 4.88
C GLU A 67 -33.12 48.61 6.04
N PRO A 68 -32.86 49.31 7.16
CA PRO A 68 -33.91 49.71 8.06
C PRO A 68 -34.65 50.90 7.44
N THR A 69 -35.92 50.71 7.10
CA THR A 69 -36.85 51.79 6.76
C THR A 69 -36.99 52.76 7.94
N ASP A 70 -36.73 54.04 7.65
CA ASP A 70 -36.94 55.22 8.49
C ASP A 70 -38.40 55.31 9.01
N GLY A 71 -38.56 55.77 10.25
CA GLY A 71 -39.85 55.98 10.91
C GLY A 71 -39.87 57.29 11.68
#